data_AF-A0ABD5WTH7-F1
#
_entry.id   AF-A0ABD5WTH7-F1
#
_cell.length_a   1.000
_cell.length_b   1.000
_cell.length_c   1.000
_cell.angle_alpha   90.00
_cell.angle_beta   90.00
_cell.angle_gamma   90.00
#
_symmetry.space_group_name_H-M   'P 1'
#
loop_
_entity.id
_entity.type
_entity.pdbx_description
1 polymer ?
#
loop_
_entity_poly.entity_id
_entity_poly.type
_entity_poly.pdbx_seq_one_letter_code
_entity_poly.pdbx_strand_id
1 'polypeptide(L)'
;MALFDTYVAALQRDRADLPEGTRLVGVVRRPTRWFHAAVDENRPALAPPSALLDDHADAAESFRIDGLCEEGAHNAAWDAVDFERRYRDYLATDPDARAAVEALRAAVDAGHDVALVCFENTDKKRCHRTVLRQVTEQGTGDETDDDVGGGDAR
;
A
#
# COMPACT_ATOMS: atom_id res chain seq x y z
N MET A 1 -8.37 15.50 5.31
CA MET A 1 -7.45 14.77 4.42
C MET A 1 -7.53 13.30 4.67
N ALA A 2 -7.38 12.51 3.63
CA ALA A 2 -7.47 11.06 3.72
C ALA A 2 -6.46 10.36 2.81
N LEU A 3 -6.17 9.11 3.16
CA LEU A 3 -5.46 8.18 2.30
C LEU A 3 -6.48 7.45 1.43
N PHE A 4 -6.35 7.56 0.12
CA PHE A 4 -7.16 6.86 -0.85
C PHE A 4 -6.37 5.71 -1.48
N ASP A 5 -7.07 4.75 -2.06
CA ASP A 5 -6.45 3.69 -2.84
C ASP A 5 -7.16 3.54 -4.18
N THR A 6 -6.38 3.36 -5.25
CA THR A 6 -6.90 3.21 -6.61
C THR A 6 -5.96 2.33 -7.44
N TYR A 7 -6.32 2.09 -8.68
CA TYR A 7 -5.53 1.32 -9.63
C TYR A 7 -5.37 2.07 -10.95
N VAL A 8 -4.25 1.86 -11.63
CA VAL A 8 -3.86 2.66 -12.79
C VAL A 8 -4.89 2.62 -13.93
N ALA A 9 -5.58 1.48 -14.09
CA ALA A 9 -6.61 1.31 -15.09
C ALA A 9 -7.91 2.09 -14.78
N ALA A 10 -8.16 2.50 -13.54
CA ALA A 10 -9.22 3.43 -13.18
C ALA A 10 -8.83 4.87 -13.53
N LEU A 11 -7.59 5.27 -13.22
CA LEU A 11 -7.06 6.60 -13.56
C LEU A 11 -7.10 6.84 -15.08
N GLN A 12 -6.60 5.87 -15.87
CA GLN A 12 -6.59 5.96 -17.34
C GLN A 12 -7.98 6.02 -17.98
N ARG A 13 -9.01 5.58 -17.26
CA ARG A 13 -10.41 5.56 -17.73
C ARG A 13 -11.27 6.65 -17.10
N ASP A 14 -10.68 7.53 -16.31
CA ASP A 14 -11.38 8.58 -15.55
C ASP A 14 -12.50 7.99 -14.66
N ARG A 15 -12.18 6.89 -13.98
CA ARG A 15 -13.09 6.14 -13.09
C ARG A 15 -12.64 6.15 -11.63
N ALA A 16 -11.55 6.85 -11.33
CA ALA A 16 -11.10 7.02 -9.96
C ALA A 16 -11.85 8.21 -9.37
N ASP A 17 -12.68 7.96 -8.35
CA ASP A 17 -13.36 9.02 -7.62
C ASP A 17 -12.40 9.57 -6.55
N LEU A 18 -11.59 10.56 -6.96
CA LEU A 18 -10.58 11.20 -6.11
C LEU A 18 -10.83 12.71 -6.03
N PRO A 19 -10.66 13.34 -4.86
CA PRO A 19 -10.72 14.79 -4.73
C PRO A 19 -9.73 15.49 -5.69
N GLU A 20 -10.11 16.66 -6.20
CA GLU A 20 -9.20 17.49 -7.00
C GLU A 20 -7.93 17.84 -6.20
N GLY A 21 -6.78 17.74 -6.86
CA GLY A 21 -5.48 18.00 -6.21
C GLY A 21 -4.93 16.84 -5.36
N THR A 22 -5.60 15.68 -5.34
CA THR A 22 -5.06 14.47 -4.71
C THR A 22 -3.75 14.05 -5.37
N ARG A 23 -2.70 13.85 -4.56
CA ARG A 23 -1.40 13.41 -5.03
C ARG A 23 -1.40 11.91 -5.32
N LEU A 24 -1.05 11.53 -6.55
CA LEU A 24 -1.01 10.15 -7.02
C LEU A 24 0.36 9.53 -6.76
N VAL A 25 0.45 8.62 -5.80
CA VAL A 25 1.70 7.94 -5.43
C VAL A 25 1.65 6.48 -5.88
N GLY A 26 2.47 6.16 -6.87
CA GLY A 26 2.70 4.81 -7.33
C GLY A 26 3.46 3.98 -6.29
N VAL A 27 2.95 2.79 -5.98
CA VAL A 27 3.55 1.86 -5.00
C VAL A 27 3.94 0.54 -5.67
N VAL A 28 4.64 0.67 -6.80
CA VAL A 28 5.02 -0.45 -7.66
C VAL A 28 6.55 -0.63 -7.67
N ARG A 29 6.99 -1.89 -7.55
CA ARG A 29 8.42 -2.25 -7.48
C ARG A 29 9.16 -1.96 -8.79
N ARG A 30 8.56 -2.35 -9.90
CA ARG A 30 9.10 -2.19 -11.26
C ARG A 30 8.06 -1.48 -12.13
N PRO A 31 7.97 -0.14 -12.04
CA PRO A 31 7.02 0.62 -12.84
C PRO A 31 7.38 0.54 -14.33
N THR A 32 6.37 0.44 -15.18
CA THR A 32 6.53 0.59 -16.63
C THR A 32 6.58 2.07 -17.01
N ARG A 33 7.12 2.41 -18.18
CA ARG A 33 7.18 3.82 -18.65
C ARG A 33 5.81 4.49 -18.67
N TRP A 34 4.77 3.76 -19.07
CA TRP A 34 3.41 4.28 -19.11
C TRP A 34 2.79 4.44 -17.71
N PHE A 35 3.27 3.71 -16.70
CA PHE A 35 2.82 3.87 -15.32
C PHE A 35 3.30 5.22 -14.75
N HIS A 36 4.54 5.61 -15.03
CA HIS A 36 5.07 6.92 -14.63
C HIS A 36 4.28 8.10 -15.19
N ALA A 37 3.61 7.94 -16.33
CA ALA A 37 2.78 8.99 -16.91
C ALA A 37 1.42 9.12 -16.21
N ALA A 38 1.02 8.15 -15.39
CA ALA A 38 -0.28 8.09 -14.72
C ALA A 38 -0.22 8.44 -13.23
N VAL A 39 0.97 8.69 -12.67
CA VAL A 39 1.20 9.02 -11.25
C VAL A 39 2.14 10.21 -11.13
N ASP A 40 2.03 10.98 -10.06
CA ASP A 40 2.92 12.12 -9.81
C ASP A 40 4.33 11.66 -9.42
N GLU A 41 4.40 10.55 -8.67
CA GLU A 41 5.66 9.89 -8.34
C GLU A 41 5.47 8.38 -8.14
N ASN A 42 6.56 7.60 -8.17
CA ASN A 42 6.54 6.19 -7.77
C ASN A 42 7.57 5.96 -6.65
N ARG A 43 7.16 5.22 -5.62
CA ARG A 43 7.96 4.86 -4.45
C ARG A 43 8.13 3.33 -4.38
N PRO A 44 9.17 2.76 -5.02
CA PRO A 44 9.39 1.31 -5.05
C PRO A 44 9.60 0.67 -3.67
N ALA A 45 10.09 1.45 -2.69
CA ALA A 45 10.29 1.00 -1.31
C ALA A 45 8.96 0.59 -0.64
N LEU A 46 7.85 1.20 -1.07
CA LEU A 46 6.49 0.88 -0.63
C LEU A 46 5.86 -0.29 -1.40
N ALA A 47 6.61 -0.93 -2.30
CA ALA A 47 6.14 -2.13 -2.96
C ALA A 47 6.65 -3.38 -2.22
N PRO A 48 5.92 -4.50 -2.27
CA PRO A 48 6.39 -5.76 -1.71
C PRO A 48 7.80 -6.14 -2.21
N PRO A 49 8.62 -6.80 -1.39
CA PRO A 49 9.92 -7.31 -1.79
C PRO A 49 9.83 -8.20 -3.04
N SER A 50 10.82 -8.13 -3.92
CA SER A 50 10.83 -8.96 -5.13
C SER A 50 10.70 -10.44 -4.82
N ALA A 51 11.42 -10.95 -3.80
CA ALA A 51 11.29 -12.34 -3.38
C ALA A 51 9.85 -12.71 -2.97
N LEU A 52 9.13 -11.81 -2.30
CA LEU A 52 7.73 -12.06 -1.93
C LEU A 52 6.80 -12.04 -3.14
N LEU A 53 7.06 -11.16 -4.11
CA LEU A 53 6.31 -11.13 -5.38
C LEU A 53 6.55 -12.39 -6.21
N ASP A 54 7.80 -12.86 -6.26
CA ASP A 54 8.20 -14.05 -7.01
C ASP A 54 7.56 -15.30 -6.35
N ASP A 55 7.65 -15.45 -5.02
CA ASP A 55 6.99 -16.55 -4.28
C ASP A 55 5.47 -16.59 -4.53
N HIS A 56 4.82 -15.42 -4.54
CA HIS A 56 3.38 -15.30 -4.80
C HIS A 56 3.03 -15.69 -6.24
N ALA A 57 3.82 -15.24 -7.22
CA ALA A 57 3.63 -15.55 -8.62
C ALA A 57 3.75 -17.06 -8.88
N ASP A 58 4.79 -17.70 -8.32
CA ASP A 58 5.02 -19.13 -8.44
C ASP A 58 3.88 -19.94 -7.81
N ALA A 59 3.44 -19.57 -6.60
CA ALA A 59 2.28 -20.21 -5.96
C ALA A 59 0.99 -20.02 -6.77
N ALA A 60 0.74 -18.83 -7.30
CA ALA A 60 -0.45 -18.54 -8.11
C ALA A 60 -0.42 -19.33 -9.43
N GLU A 61 0.75 -19.54 -10.02
CA GLU A 61 0.89 -20.41 -11.19
C GLU A 61 0.56 -21.87 -10.87
N SER A 62 1.08 -22.40 -9.76
CA SER A 62 0.75 -23.76 -9.32
C SER A 62 -0.76 -23.95 -9.16
N PHE A 63 -1.44 -23.03 -8.48
CA PHE A 63 -2.89 -23.12 -8.29
C PHE A 63 -3.68 -23.02 -9.61
N ARG A 64 -3.20 -22.24 -10.60
CA ARG A 64 -3.80 -22.21 -11.94
C ARG A 64 -3.64 -23.55 -12.66
N ILE A 65 -2.47 -24.19 -12.55
CA ILE A 65 -2.23 -25.52 -13.12
C ILE A 65 -3.18 -26.55 -12.48
N ASP A 66 -3.44 -26.42 -11.18
CA ASP A 66 -4.40 -27.26 -10.44
C ASP A 66 -5.88 -26.92 -10.73
N GLY A 67 -6.15 -25.96 -11.62
CA GLY A 67 -7.48 -25.67 -12.15
C GLY A 67 -8.21 -24.51 -11.48
N LEU A 68 -7.57 -23.74 -10.59
CA LEU A 68 -8.18 -22.52 -10.05
C LEU A 68 -8.24 -21.43 -11.13
N CYS A 69 -9.31 -20.63 -11.12
CA CYS A 69 -9.39 -19.41 -11.92
C CYS A 69 -8.33 -18.39 -11.47
N GLU A 70 -8.01 -17.41 -12.31
CA GLU A 70 -6.97 -16.41 -12.04
C GLU A 70 -7.15 -15.70 -10.68
N GLU A 71 -8.37 -15.26 -10.37
CA GLU A 71 -8.70 -14.57 -9.12
C GLU A 71 -8.58 -15.52 -7.91
N GLY A 72 -9.05 -16.76 -8.06
CA GLY A 72 -8.95 -17.79 -7.04
C GLY A 72 -7.51 -18.19 -6.74
N ALA A 73 -6.72 -18.44 -7.79
CA ALA A 73 -5.31 -18.77 -7.68
C ALA A 73 -4.49 -17.64 -7.05
N HIS A 74 -4.77 -16.39 -7.43
CA HIS A 74 -4.15 -15.21 -6.83
C HIS A 74 -4.39 -15.15 -5.32
N ASN A 75 -5.65 -15.30 -4.89
CA ASN A 75 -6.01 -15.19 -3.48
C ASN A 75 -5.56 -16.42 -2.66
N ALA A 76 -5.59 -17.61 -3.26
CA ALA A 76 -5.02 -18.81 -2.64
C ALA A 76 -3.51 -18.69 -2.44
N ALA A 77 -2.79 -18.18 -3.44
CA ALA A 77 -1.36 -17.89 -3.34
C ALA A 77 -1.04 -16.85 -2.28
N TRP A 78 -1.88 -15.81 -2.14
CA TRP A 78 -1.73 -14.79 -1.11
C TRP A 78 -1.68 -15.40 0.29
N ASP A 79 -2.58 -16.34 0.57
CA ASP A 79 -2.62 -17.06 1.85
C ASP A 79 -1.46 -18.06 1.96
N ALA A 80 -1.18 -18.82 0.90
CA ALA A 80 -0.15 -19.84 0.89
C ALA A 80 1.27 -19.31 1.21
N VAL A 81 1.56 -18.05 0.84
CA VAL A 81 2.88 -17.44 1.07
C VAL A 81 2.92 -16.48 2.25
N ASP A 82 1.88 -16.43 3.10
CA ASP A 82 1.73 -15.45 4.19
C ASP A 82 1.93 -14.00 3.73
N PHE A 83 1.38 -13.64 2.56
CA PHE A 83 1.75 -12.40 1.87
C PHE A 83 1.58 -11.16 2.76
N GLU A 84 0.42 -11.03 3.38
CA GLU A 84 0.08 -9.89 4.23
C GLU A 84 1.05 -9.75 5.41
N ARG A 85 1.35 -10.86 6.10
CA ARG A 85 2.26 -10.85 7.25
C ARG A 85 3.67 -10.48 6.82
N ARG A 86 4.23 -11.16 5.81
CA ARG A 86 5.58 -10.89 5.31
C ARG A 86 5.73 -9.47 4.79
N TYR A 87 4.68 -8.92 4.17
CA TYR A 87 4.68 -7.56 3.70
C TYR A 87 4.63 -6.54 4.85
N ARG A 88 3.81 -6.77 5.88
CA ARG A 88 3.83 -5.95 7.11
C ARG A 88 5.18 -5.98 7.80
N ASP A 89 5.78 -7.17 7.93
CA ASP A 89 7.11 -7.33 8.53
C ASP A 89 8.15 -6.52 7.75
N TYR A 90 8.12 -6.56 6.41
CA TYR A 90 8.98 -5.75 5.57
C TYR A 90 8.78 -4.24 5.81
N LEU A 91 7.55 -3.75 5.80
CA LEU A 91 7.25 -2.33 6.04
C LEU A 91 7.73 -1.87 7.43
N ALA A 92 7.78 -2.77 8.42
CA ALA A 92 8.19 -2.46 9.79
C ALA A 92 9.70 -2.58 10.04
N THR A 93 10.43 -3.34 9.22
CA THR A 93 11.84 -3.69 9.46
C THR A 93 12.80 -3.12 8.44
N ASP A 94 12.38 -2.94 7.19
CA ASP A 94 13.22 -2.36 6.15
C ASP A 94 13.32 -0.83 6.31
N PRO A 95 14.54 -0.25 6.39
CA PRO A 95 14.70 1.17 6.70
C PRO A 95 14.13 2.08 5.61
N ASP A 96 14.26 1.70 4.33
CA ASP A 96 13.75 2.50 3.22
C ASP A 96 12.23 2.44 3.16
N ALA A 97 11.65 1.26 3.40
CA ALA A 97 10.21 1.08 3.47
C ALA A 97 9.61 1.88 4.64
N ARG A 98 10.20 1.80 5.84
CA ARG A 98 9.77 2.58 7.01
C ARG A 98 9.81 4.07 6.74
N ALA A 99 10.93 4.59 6.25
CA ALA A 99 11.09 6.01 5.95
C ALA A 99 10.06 6.47 4.90
N ALA A 100 9.74 5.64 3.90
CA ALA A 100 8.72 5.95 2.92
C ALA A 100 7.29 5.93 3.52
N VAL A 101 6.99 5.04 4.46
CA VAL A 101 5.70 5.02 5.20
C VAL A 101 5.58 6.26 6.08
N GLU A 102 6.63 6.62 6.81
CA GLU A 102 6.68 7.82 7.65
C GLU A 102 6.49 9.10 6.81
N ALA A 103 7.12 9.17 5.62
CA ALA A 103 6.91 10.28 4.70
C ALA A 103 5.47 10.37 4.17
N LEU A 104 4.81 9.24 3.93
CA LEU A 104 3.39 9.22 3.57
C LEU A 104 2.51 9.74 4.71
N ARG A 105 2.76 9.28 5.94
CA ARG A 105 2.03 9.76 7.13
C ARG A 105 2.19 11.26 7.30
N ALA A 106 3.44 11.74 7.30
CA ALA A 106 3.75 13.16 7.42
C ALA A 106 3.05 14.02 6.35
N ALA A 107 2.91 13.50 5.12
CA ALA A 107 2.16 14.20 4.08
C ALA A 107 0.66 14.28 4.39
N VAL A 108 0.05 13.18 4.85
CA VAL A 108 -1.37 13.15 5.26
C VAL A 108 -1.62 14.06 6.46
N ASP A 109 -0.73 14.03 7.46
CA ASP A 109 -0.81 14.83 8.69
C ASP A 109 -0.61 16.33 8.41
N ALA A 110 0.23 16.68 7.43
CA ALA A 110 0.37 18.03 6.92
C ALA A 110 -0.86 18.52 6.11
N GLY A 111 -1.86 17.66 5.93
CA GLY A 111 -3.07 17.99 5.20
C GLY A 111 -2.90 17.89 3.69
N HIS A 112 -2.18 16.88 3.18
CA HIS A 112 -2.22 16.47 1.77
C HIS A 112 -3.07 15.21 1.53
N ASP A 113 -3.97 15.25 0.54
CA ASP A 113 -4.71 14.06 0.11
C ASP A 113 -3.79 13.22 -0.78
N VAL A 114 -3.67 11.93 -0.46
CA VAL A 114 -2.75 11.02 -1.16
C VAL A 114 -3.50 9.78 -1.60
N ALA A 115 -3.38 9.43 -2.88
CA ALA A 115 -3.91 8.19 -3.43
C ALA A 115 -2.78 7.20 -3.73
N LEU A 116 -2.86 6.01 -3.15
CA LEU A 116 -1.95 4.90 -3.44
C LEU A 116 -2.38 4.20 -4.73
N VAL A 117 -1.48 4.15 -5.71
CA VAL A 117 -1.75 3.60 -7.04
C VAL A 117 -0.93 2.33 -7.28
N CYS A 118 -1.60 1.24 -7.65
CA CYS A 118 -0.93 0.04 -8.17
C CYS A 118 -1.63 -0.51 -9.43
N PHE A 119 -1.20 -1.67 -9.92
CA PHE A 119 -1.75 -2.27 -11.14
C PHE A 119 -3.09 -2.99 -10.94
N GLU A 120 -3.21 -3.73 -9.83
CA GLU A 120 -4.26 -4.74 -9.67
C GLU A 120 -5.62 -4.10 -9.37
N ASN A 121 -6.74 -4.65 -9.85
CA ASN A 121 -8.06 -4.23 -9.36
C ASN A 121 -8.39 -5.01 -8.07
N THR A 122 -8.79 -4.32 -6.99
CA THR A 122 -9.13 -4.93 -5.70
C THR A 122 -10.53 -5.53 -5.65
N ASP A 123 -11.39 -5.31 -6.65
CA ASP A 123 -12.78 -5.82 -6.63
C ASP A 123 -12.85 -7.34 -6.46
N LYS A 124 -11.80 -8.06 -6.87
CA LYS A 124 -11.78 -9.52 -6.88
C LYS A 124 -10.47 -10.15 -6.40
N LYS A 125 -9.41 -9.37 -6.27
CA LYS A 125 -8.09 -9.81 -5.83
C LYS A 125 -7.64 -9.00 -4.62
N ARG A 126 -7.01 -9.68 -3.66
CA ARG A 126 -6.32 -8.98 -2.56
C ARG A 126 -5.17 -8.16 -3.13
N CYS A 127 -4.81 -7.06 -2.47
CA CYS A 127 -3.75 -6.20 -2.96
C CYS A 127 -2.91 -5.64 -1.81
N HIS A 128 -1.61 -5.52 -2.04
CA HIS A 128 -0.67 -4.92 -1.07
C HIS A 128 -1.02 -3.48 -0.74
N ARG A 129 -1.68 -2.73 -1.65
CA ARG A 129 -2.12 -1.36 -1.37
C ARG A 129 -3.07 -1.26 -0.18
N THR A 130 -3.95 -2.27 -0.02
CA THR A 130 -4.89 -2.31 1.11
C THR A 130 -4.14 -2.51 2.42
N VAL A 131 -3.14 -3.39 2.43
CA VAL A 131 -2.26 -3.59 3.59
C VAL A 131 -1.45 -2.33 3.90
N LEU A 132 -0.90 -1.69 2.86
CA LEU A 132 -0.13 -0.45 3.01
C LEU A 132 -1.00 0.68 3.58
N ARG A 133 -2.22 0.85 3.08
CA ARG A 133 -3.17 1.84 3.61
C ARG A 133 -3.44 1.60 5.10
N GLN A 134 -3.76 0.37 5.48
CA GLN A 134 -3.98 0.01 6.89
C GLN A 134 -2.75 0.30 7.76
N VAL A 135 -1.55 -0.05 7.30
CA VAL A 135 -0.31 0.24 8.05
C VAL A 135 -0.11 1.74 8.20
N THR A 136 -0.35 2.54 7.15
CA THR A 136 -0.24 4.00 7.20
C THR A 136 -1.25 4.59 8.19
N GLU A 137 -2.51 4.19 8.12
CA GLU A 137 -3.62 4.66 8.98
C GLU A 137 -3.48 4.22 10.46
N GLN A 138 -2.88 3.06 10.76
CA GLN A 138 -2.74 2.58 12.14
C GLN A 138 -1.67 3.35 12.94
N GLY A 139 -0.75 4.05 12.27
CA GLY A 139 0.30 4.83 12.94
C GLY A 139 -0.07 6.28 13.23
N THR A 140 -1.22 6.77 12.76
CA THR A 140 -1.72 8.13 13.06
C THR A 140 -2.58 8.18 14.32
N GLY A 141 -2.69 7.06 15.06
CA GLY A 141 -3.52 6.92 16.26
C GLY A 141 -2.77 6.96 17.59
N ASP A 142 -1.48 7.31 17.61
CA ASP A 142 -0.65 7.34 18.83
C ASP A 142 -0.15 8.76 19.15
N GLU A 143 -1.04 9.75 19.15
CA GLU A 143 -0.84 11.00 19.89
C GLU A 143 -2.18 11.46 20.48
N THR A 144 -2.38 11.20 21.78
CA THR A 144 -3.12 12.11 22.65
C THR A 144 -2.63 11.97 24.08
N ASP A 145 -2.21 13.11 24.62
CA ASP A 145 -1.93 13.47 26.02
C ASP A 145 -0.61 13.01 26.66
N ASP A 146 0.46 13.71 26.29
CA ASP A 146 1.29 14.38 27.30
C ASP A 146 0.59 15.69 27.71
N ASP A 147 0.09 15.80 28.95
CA ASP A 147 0.14 17.08 29.67
C ASP A 147 0.33 16.91 31.18
N VAL A 148 1.23 17.76 31.67
CA VAL A 148 1.88 17.79 32.96
C VAL A 148 0.99 18.47 34.00
N GLY A 149 0.70 17.78 35.09
CA GLY A 149 0.14 18.35 36.31
C GLY A 149 1.14 18.38 37.47
N GLY A 150 2.19 19.19 37.35
CA GLY A 150 3.02 19.57 38.50
C GLY A 150 2.25 20.51 39.44
N GLY A 151 2.26 20.24 40.74
CA GLY A 151 1.59 21.09 41.73
C GLY A 151 1.87 20.67 43.16
N ASP A 152 3.04 21.04 43.66
CA ASP A 152 3.34 21.22 45.08
C ASP A 152 2.25 22.08 45.75
N ALA A 153 1.69 21.65 46.88
CA ALA A 153 1.31 22.51 48.02
C ALA A 153 0.49 21.75 49.09
N ARG A 154 1.18 21.45 50.20
CA ARG A 154 0.80 21.56 51.64
C ARG A 154 0.99 20.30 52.47
#